data_AF-A0A7C7D5C1-F1
#
_entry.id   AF-A0A7C7D5C1-F1
#
_cell.length_a   1.000
_cell.length_b   1.000
_cell.length_c   1.000
_cell.angle_alpha   90.00
_cell.angle_beta   90.00
_cell.angle_gamma   90.00
#
_symmetry.space_group_name_H-M   'P 1'
#
loop_
_entity.id
_entity.type
_entity.pdbx_description
1 polymer ?
#
loop_
_entity_poly.entity_id
_entity_poly.type
_entity_poly.pdbx_seq_one_letter_code
_entity_poly.pdbx_strand_id
1 'polypeptide(L)'
;MTLIIYDNQGQIFSQVTGNYLVPQGGVQFMEIEVPAGKIVSGVNVSVTPHQAILEDIPPSEIEKLRLEMAQANTELFEMMLMLSGGAA
;
A
#
# COMPACT_ATOMS: atom_id res chain seq x y z
N MET A 1 8.75 12.69 7.05
CA MET A 1 8.38 13.49 5.86
C MET A 1 8.98 12.86 4.62
N THR A 2 8.24 12.88 3.52
CA THR A 2 8.61 12.33 2.23
C THR A 2 8.40 13.38 1.15
N LEU A 3 9.44 13.66 0.36
CA LEU A 3 9.37 14.50 -0.83
C LEU A 3 8.96 13.63 -2.02
N ILE A 4 7.94 14.08 -2.75
CA ILE A 4 7.48 13.46 -4.00
C ILE A 4 7.73 14.45 -5.13
N ILE A 5 8.41 14.02 -6.19
CA ILE A 5 8.58 14.77 -7.44
C ILE A 5 7.74 14.08 -8.52
N TYR A 6 6.91 14.84 -9.20
CA TYR A 6 5.90 14.30 -10.13
C TYR A 6 5.69 15.20 -11.35
N ASP A 7 5.04 14.67 -12.39
CA ASP A 7 4.72 15.40 -13.61
C ASP A 7 3.30 16.00 -13.63
N ASN A 8 2.94 16.66 -14.73
CA ASN A 8 1.62 17.27 -14.92
C ASN A 8 0.48 16.24 -15.08
N GLN A 9 0.78 14.95 -15.13
CA GLN A 9 -0.20 13.85 -15.21
C GLN A 9 -0.31 13.11 -13.87
N GLY A 10 0.46 13.51 -12.85
CA GLY A 10 0.46 12.87 -11.54
C GLY A 10 1.35 11.63 -11.45
N GLN A 11 2.17 11.36 -12.46
CA GLN A 11 3.15 10.28 -12.43
C GLN A 11 4.35 10.69 -11.58
N ILE A 12 4.75 9.80 -10.68
CA ILE A 12 5.86 10.05 -9.75
C ILE A 12 7.18 9.66 -10.40
N PHE A 13 8.15 10.59 -10.40
CA PHE A 13 9.53 10.34 -10.82
C PHE A 13 10.43 9.92 -9.67
N SER A 14 10.21 10.49 -8.49
CA SER A 14 11.06 10.25 -7.33
C SER A 14 10.28 10.42 -6.04
N GLN A 15 10.59 9.56 -5.07
CA GLN A 15 10.13 9.64 -3.70
C GLN A 15 11.34 9.50 -2.77
N VAL A 16 11.54 10.46 -1.87
CA VAL A 16 12.67 10.46 -0.93
C VAL A 16 12.15 10.75 0.48
N THR A 17 12.44 9.85 1.41
CA THR A 17 12.07 9.98 2.83
C THR A 17 13.28 10.38 3.65
N GLY A 18 13.12 11.32 4.58
CA GLY A 18 14.18 11.76 5.48
C GLY A 18 14.88 13.02 4.99
N ASN A 19 16.20 12.95 4.78
CA ASN A 19 16.98 14.11 4.37
C ASN A 19 16.96 14.27 2.85
N TYR A 20 16.43 15.38 2.37
CA TYR A 20 16.38 15.75 0.96
C TYR A 20 16.54 17.26 0.79
N LEU A 21 16.89 17.68 -0.42
CA LEU A 21 16.87 19.09 -0.81
C LEU A 21 15.50 19.44 -1.37
N VAL A 22 14.90 20.51 -0.86
CA VAL A 22 13.63 21.03 -1.38
C VAL A 22 13.90 21.77 -2.70
N PRO A 23 13.23 21.43 -3.81
CA PRO A 23 13.38 22.14 -5.06
C PRO A 23 13.00 23.62 -4.93
N GLN A 24 13.77 24.52 -5.55
CA GLN A 24 13.50 25.97 -5.50
C GLN A 24 12.70 26.49 -6.72
N GLY A 25 11.99 25.61 -7.42
CA GLY A 25 11.21 25.91 -8.62
C GLY A 25 11.60 25.03 -9.81
N GLY A 26 10.85 25.16 -10.92
CA GLY A 26 11.11 24.43 -12.17
C GLY A 26 10.68 22.95 -12.19
N VAL A 27 10.37 22.37 -11.02
CA VAL A 27 9.81 21.01 -10.89
C VAL A 27 8.63 21.03 -9.93
N GLN A 28 7.63 20.21 -10.20
CA GLN A 28 6.51 20.02 -9.28
C GLN A 28 6.92 19.06 -8.17
N PHE A 29 6.59 19.43 -6.93
CA PHE A 29 6.84 18.59 -5.79
C PHE A 29 5.75 18.76 -4.73
N MET A 30 5.71 17.82 -3.80
CA MET A 30 4.94 17.93 -2.56
C MET A 30 5.68 17.22 -1.43
N GLU A 31 5.46 17.69 -0.22
CA GLU A 31 5.96 17.05 0.99
C GLU A 31 4.75 16.49 1.75
N ILE A 32 4.80 15.20 2.07
CA ILE A 32 3.75 14.53 2.82
C ILE A 32 4.32 13.64 3.91
N GLU A 33 3.48 13.32 4.88
CA GLU A 33 3.71 12.20 5.78
C GLU A 33 2.99 10.97 5.21
N VAL A 34 3.74 9.89 4.96
CA VAL A 34 3.16 8.63 4.50
C VAL A 34 2.81 7.79 5.74
N PRO A 35 1.52 7.46 5.96
CA PRO A 35 1.13 6.61 7.08
C PRO A 35 1.78 5.23 7.03
N ALA A 36 2.00 4.61 8.18
CA ALA A 36 2.46 3.23 8.25
C ALA A 36 1.50 2.29 7.51
N GLY A 37 2.05 1.32 6.76
CA GLY A 37 1.25 0.39 5.96
C GLY A 37 0.75 0.94 4.62
N LYS A 38 1.05 2.21 4.29
CA LYS A 38 0.67 2.85 3.02
C LYS A 38 1.88 3.11 2.14
N ILE A 39 1.62 3.20 0.84
CA ILE A 39 2.55 3.68 -0.19
C ILE A 39 1.89 4.78 -1.01
N VAL A 40 2.70 5.63 -1.62
CA VAL A 40 2.22 6.63 -2.58
C VAL A 40 2.24 6.00 -3.97
N SER A 41 1.07 5.84 -4.57
CA SER A 41 0.92 5.27 -5.91
C SER A 41 0.89 6.32 -7.02
N GLY A 42 0.51 7.56 -6.69
CA GLY A 42 0.44 8.65 -7.64
C GLY A 42 0.10 9.99 -6.99
N VAL A 43 -0.12 11.01 -7.82
CA VAL A 43 -0.59 12.33 -7.38
C VAL A 43 -1.85 12.70 -8.16
N ASN A 44 -2.92 13.05 -7.44
CA ASN A 44 -4.10 13.65 -8.02
C ASN A 44 -3.83 15.12 -8.37
N VAL A 45 -3.58 15.37 -9.66
CA VAL A 45 -3.33 16.69 -10.23
C VAL A 45 -4.60 17.46 -10.63
N SER A 46 -5.78 16.86 -10.46
CA SER A 46 -7.06 17.53 -10.80
C SER A 46 -7.55 18.53 -9.74
N VAL A 47 -6.91 18.55 -8.57
CA VAL A 47 -7.28 19.38 -7.41
C VAL A 47 -6.16 20.36 -7.06
N THR A 48 -6.49 21.52 -6.49
CA THR A 48 -5.48 22.50 -6.05
C THR A 48 -5.69 22.84 -4.57
N PRO A 49 -4.72 22.54 -3.68
CA PRO A 49 -3.41 21.93 -3.96
C PRO A 49 -3.53 20.46 -4.42
N HIS A 50 -2.59 19.99 -5.23
CA HIS A 50 -2.50 18.58 -5.63
C HIS A 50 -2.45 17.67 -4.39
N GLN A 51 -2.92 16.43 -4.52
CA GLN A 51 -3.01 15.49 -3.40
C GLN A 51 -2.34 14.15 -3.73
N ALA A 52 -1.62 13.57 -2.78
CA ALA A 52 -1.07 12.22 -2.93
C ALA A 52 -2.18 11.16 -2.95
N ILE A 53 -2.04 10.18 -3.83
CA ILE A 53 -2.88 8.98 -3.85
C ILE A 53 -2.15 7.92 -3.03
N LEU A 54 -2.81 7.45 -1.97
CA LEU A 54 -2.26 6.46 -1.04
C LEU A 54 -2.96 5.12 -1.21
N GLU A 55 -2.15 4.06 -1.28
CA GLU A 55 -2.61 2.68 -1.36
C GLU A 55 -2.01 1.85 -0.23
N ASP A 56 -2.65 0.73 0.11
CA ASP A 56 -2.09 -0.23 1.05
C ASP A 56 -0.86 -0.92 0.46
N ILE A 57 0.16 -1.13 1.30
CA ILE A 57 1.30 -1.96 0.91
C ILE A 57 0.77 -3.35 0.57
N PRO A 58 0.99 -3.85 -0.66
CA PRO A 58 0.53 -5.18 -1.02
C PRO A 58 1.24 -6.22 -0.14
N PRO A 59 0.52 -7.26 0.33
CA PRO A 59 1.14 -8.31 1.12
C PRO A 59 2.25 -8.98 0.32
N SER A 60 3.34 -9.30 0.99
CA SER A 60 4.43 -10.08 0.41
C SER A 60 3.94 -11.49 0.05
N GLU A 61 4.64 -12.15 -0.88
CA GLU A 61 4.32 -13.53 -1.24
C GLU A 61 4.36 -14.49 -0.03
N ILE A 62 5.26 -14.24 0.92
CA ILE A 62 5.34 -15.04 2.16
C ILE A 62 4.11 -14.82 3.04
N GLU A 63 3.61 -13.58 3.15
CA GLU A 63 2.39 -13.28 3.92
C GLU A 63 1.16 -13.88 3.25
N LYS A 64 1.07 -13.81 1.92
CA LYS A 64 0.02 -14.49 1.15
C LYS A 64 0.04 -16.00 1.39
N LEU A 65 1.20 -16.64 1.27
CA LEU A 65 1.35 -18.08 1.52
C LEU A 65 0.97 -18.47 2.95
N ARG A 66 1.34 -17.66 3.96
CA ARG A 66 0.93 -17.90 5.34
C ARG A 66 -0.58 -17.80 5.52
N LEU A 67 -1.22 -16.84 4.87
CA LEU A 67 -2.66 -16.67 4.90
C LEU A 67 -3.37 -17.87 4.24
N GLU A 68 -2.89 -18.30 3.08
CA GLU A 68 -3.41 -19.48 2.37
C GLU A 68 -3.29 -20.75 3.24
N MET A 69 -2.14 -20.97 3.89
CA MET A 69 -1.96 -22.10 4.81
C MET A 69 -2.91 -22.04 6.01
N ALA A 70 -3.12 -20.85 6.58
CA ALA A 70 -4.04 -20.66 7.70
C ALA A 70 -5.49 -20.94 7.29
N GLN A 71 -5.90 -20.50 6.10
CA GLN A 71 -7.21 -20.76 5.52
C GLN A 71 -7.40 -22.25 5.24
N ALA A 72 -6.45 -22.90 4.56
CA ALA A 72 -6.49 -24.34 4.30
C ALA A 72 -6.60 -25.17 5.59
N ASN A 73 -5.86 -24.81 6.64
CA ASN A 73 -5.96 -25.48 7.94
C ASN A 73 -7.34 -25.30 8.61
N THR A 74 -7.93 -24.11 8.46
CA THR A 74 -9.28 -23.81 8.99
C THR A 74 -10.34 -24.63 8.25
N GLU A 75 -10.28 -24.67 6.92
CA GLU A 75 -11.19 -25.47 6.09
C GLU A 75 -11.08 -26.96 6.42
N LEU A 76 -9.87 -27.50 6.58
CA LEU A 76 -9.66 -28.90 6.98
C LEU A 76 -10.27 -29.20 8.36
N PHE A 77 -10.14 -28.27 9.31
CA PHE A 77 -10.72 -28.43 10.64
C PHE A 77 -12.25 -28.40 10.60
N GLU A 78 -12.85 -27.47 9.84
CA GLU A 78 -14.29 -27.40 9.64
C GLU A 78 -14.85 -28.67 8.98
N MET A 79 -14.16 -29.19 7.96
CA MET A 79 -14.52 -30.48 7.34
C MET A 79 -14.49 -31.62 8.36
N MET A 80 -13.46 -31.67 9.22
CA MET A 80 -13.36 -32.71 10.26
C MET A 80 -14.51 -32.61 11.28
N LEU A 81 -14.93 -31.41 11.66
CA LEU A 81 -16.08 -31.21 12.53
C LEU A 81 -17.37 -31.67 11.87
N MET A 82 -17.56 -31.39 10.57
CA MET A 82 -18.74 -31.86 9.82
C MET A 82 -18.77 -33.39 9.70
N LEU A 83 -17.62 -34.02 9.47
CA LEU A 83 -17.52 -35.48 9.36
C LEU A 83 -17.65 -36.20 10.71
N SER A 84 -17.15 -35.60 11.80
CA SER A 84 -17.24 -36.18 13.15
C SER A 84 -18.57 -35.87 13.85
N GLY A 85 -19.26 -34.79 13.48
CA GLY A 85 -20.58 -34.41 13.98
C GLY A 85 -21.78 -35.06 13.26
N GLY A 86 -21.54 -35.88 12.24
CA GLY A 86 -22.56 -36.61 11.46
C GLY A 86 -22.89 -38.01 11.98
N ALA A 87 -22.76 -38.26 13.28
CA ALA A 87 -23.17 -39.50 13.93
C ALA A 87 -24.01 -39.20 15.17
N ALA A 88 -25.31 -38.97 14.95
CA ALA A 88 -26.37 -39.07 15.96
C ALA A 88 -27.42 -40.04 15.43
#